data_AF-A0A5J4PLK2-F1
#
_entry.id   AF-A0A5J4PLK2-F1
#
_cell.length_a   1.000
_cell.length_b   1.000
_cell.length_c   1.000
_cell.angle_alpha   90.00
_cell.angle_beta   90.00
_cell.angle_gamma   90.00
#
_symmetry.space_group_name_H-M   'P 1'
#
loop_
_entity.id
_entity.type
_entity.pdbx_description
1 polymer ?
#
loop_
_entity_poly.entity_id
_entity_poly.type
_entity_poly.pdbx_seq_one_letter_code
_entity_poly.pdbx_strand_id
1 'polypeptide(L)' 'MKIFPSSALKKLDAYTIESESIAFIDLMERAARVITDALTHRWSKEVPVVVFAGPGNNGGDALAVARLLI' A
#
# COMPACT_ATOMS: atom_id res chain seq x y z
N MET A 1 1.94 21.41 -5.08
CA MET A 1 1.97 20.11 -4.38
C MET A 1 1.22 20.26 -3.06
N LYS A 2 0.23 19.41 -2.76
CA LYS A 2 -0.46 19.39 -1.46
C LYS A 2 0.13 18.26 -0.62
N ILE A 3 0.56 18.55 0.61
CA ILE A 3 1.04 17.57 1.59
C ILE A 3 0.05 17.60 2.76
N PHE A 4 -0.50 16.44 3.12
CA PHE A 4 -1.53 16.33 4.15
C PHE A 4 -0.92 15.82 5.47
N PRO A 5 -1.41 16.29 6.63
CA PRO A 5 -1.07 15.65 7.90
C PRO A 5 -1.64 14.24 7.95
N SER A 6 -1.01 13.34 8.71
CA SER A 6 -1.44 11.94 8.85
C SER A 6 -2.88 11.79 9.33
N SER A 7 -3.35 12.71 10.17
CA SER A 7 -4.74 12.76 10.64
C SER A 7 -5.75 13.04 9.52
N ALA A 8 -5.36 13.79 8.48
CA ALA A 8 -6.19 14.01 7.30
C ALA A 8 -6.19 12.78 6.38
N LEU A 9 -5.04 12.13 6.20
CA LEU A 9 -4.96 10.88 5.41
C LEU A 9 -5.87 9.79 5.99
N LYS A 10 -5.85 9.57 7.31
CA LYS A 10 -6.75 8.61 7.96
C LYS A 10 -8.23 8.91 7.71
N LYS A 11 -8.62 10.18 7.64
CA LYS A 11 -10.00 10.59 7.32
C LYS A 11 -10.33 10.35 5.85
N LEU A 12 -9.37 10.59 4.96
CA LEU A 12 -9.52 10.32 3.52
C LEU A 12 -9.66 8.82 3.25
N ASP A 13 -8.89 7.97 3.93
CA ASP A 13 -9.01 6.51 3.80
C ASP A 13 -10.41 6.05 4.24
N ALA A 14 -10.87 6.52 5.41
CA ALA A 14 -12.22 6.20 5.91
C ALA A 14 -13.31 6.67 4.95
N TYR A 15 -13.20 7.90 4.43
CA TYR A 15 -14.13 8.43 3.44
C TYR A 15 -14.11 7.61 2.14
N THR A 16 -12.95 7.20 1.65
CA THR A 16 -12.81 6.39 0.43
C THR A 16 -13.50 5.04 0.58
N ILE A 17 -13.27 4.38 1.72
CA ILE A 17 -13.88 3.09 2.06
C ILE A 17 -15.41 3.19 2.07
N GLU A 18 -15.94 4.22 2.75
CA GLU A 18 -17.38 4.46 2.83
C GLU A 18 -17.98 4.84 1.48
N SER A 19 -17.42 5.84 0.80
CA SER A 19 -17.96 6.39 -0.44
C SER A 19 -17.89 5.41 -1.62
N GLU A 20 -16.86 4.57 -1.68
CA GLU A 20 -16.73 3.54 -2.72
C GLU A 20 -17.32 2.18 -2.31
N SER A 21 -17.82 2.05 -1.07
CA SER A 21 -18.37 0.80 -0.54
C SER A 21 -17.42 -0.40 -0.68
N ILE A 22 -16.14 -0.18 -0.40
CA ILE A 22 -15.09 -1.21 -0.43
C ILE A 22 -14.68 -1.62 0.98
N ALA A 23 -14.06 -2.79 1.14
CA ALA A 23 -13.44 -3.15 2.39
C ALA A 23 -12.09 -2.42 2.56
N PHE A 24 -11.65 -2.26 3.81
CA PHE A 24 -10.34 -1.70 4.12
C PHE A 24 -9.19 -2.45 3.39
N ILE A 25 -9.31 -3.78 3.28
CA ILE A 25 -8.32 -4.62 2.60
C ILE A 25 -8.24 -4.34 1.09
N ASP A 26 -9.33 -3.90 0.46
CA ASP A 26 -9.34 -3.56 -0.96
C ASP A 26 -8.53 -2.27 -1.21
N LEU A 27 -8.64 -1.30 -0.30
CA LEU A 27 -7.84 -0.07 -0.37
C LEU A 27 -6.34 -0.36 -0.14
N MET A 28 -6.02 -1.25 0.80
CA MET A 28 -4.65 -1.76 1.01
C MET A 28 -4.11 -2.47 -0.24
N GLU A 29 -4.91 -3.30 -0.88
CA GLU A 29 -4.51 -4.00 -2.11
C GLU A 29 -4.19 -3.02 -3.26
N ARG A 30 -4.95 -1.92 -3.37
CA ARG A 30 -4.66 -0.85 -4.34
C ARG A 30 -3.32 -0.18 -4.04
N ALA A 31 -3.04 0.14 -2.78
CA ALA A 31 -1.75 0.72 -2.38
C ALA A 31 -0.59 -0.24 -2.70
N ALA A 32 -0.74 -1.53 -2.35
CA ALA A 32 0.25 -2.55 -2.62
C ALA A 32 0.56 -2.70 -4.11
N ARG A 33 -0.46 -2.67 -5.00
CA ARG A 33 -0.26 -2.73 -6.45
C ARG A 33 0.59 -1.57 -6.97
N VAL A 34 0.26 -0.35 -6.56
CA VAL A 34 1.02 0.84 -6.98
C VAL A 34 2.47 0.77 -6.50
N ILE A 35 2.70 0.28 -5.28
CA ILE A 35 4.06 0.08 -4.75
C ILE A 35 4.79 -0.99 -5.57
N THR A 36 4.19 -2.16 -5.77
CA THR A 36 4.80 -3.25 -6.55
C THR A 36 5.10 -2.83 -7.98
N ASP A 37 4.20 -2.10 -8.63
CA ASP A 37 4.42 -1.56 -9.97
C ASP A 37 5.63 -0.61 -9.95
N ALA A 38 5.70 0.31 -9.00
CA ALA A 38 6.85 1.22 -8.88
C ALA A 38 8.18 0.49 -8.63
N LEU A 39 8.17 -0.58 -7.82
CA LEU A 39 9.35 -1.41 -7.57
C LEU A 39 9.79 -2.14 -8.85
N THR A 40 8.87 -2.82 -9.53
CA THR A 40 9.15 -3.63 -10.72
C THR A 40 9.49 -2.81 -11.96
N HIS A 41 9.03 -1.56 -12.04
CA HIS A 41 9.49 -0.61 -13.07
C HIS A 41 10.92 -0.12 -12.83
N ARG A 42 11.37 -0.12 -11.58
CA ARG A 42 12.68 0.45 -11.21
C ARG A 42 13.78 -0.60 -11.10
N TRP A 43 13.44 -1.81 -10.69
CA TRP A 43 14.38 -2.91 -10.52
C TRP A 43 13.91 -4.16 -11.24
N SER A 44 14.85 -4.88 -11.83
CA SER A 44 14.57 -6.16 -12.47
C SER A 44 14.33 -7.25 -11.42
N LYS A 45 13.76 -8.39 -11.84
CA LYS A 45 13.37 -9.49 -10.95
C LYS A 45 14.57 -10.22 -10.30
N GLU A 46 15.78 -10.02 -10.83
CA GLU A 46 17.01 -10.61 -10.29
C GLU A 46 17.52 -9.88 -9.04
N VAL A 47 17.02 -8.67 -8.77
CA VAL A 47 17.40 -7.90 -7.58
C VAL A 47 16.68 -8.48 -6.35
N PRO A 48 17.41 -9.00 -5.34
CA PRO A 48 16.78 -9.51 -4.13
C PRO A 48 16.06 -8.39 -3.38
N VAL A 49 14.82 -8.63 -2.99
CA VAL A 49 14.00 -7.70 -2.18
C VAL A 49 13.79 -8.29 -0.79
N VAL A 50 14.05 -7.46 0.22
CA VAL A 50 13.74 -7.78 1.62
C VAL A 50 12.63 -6.83 2.08
N VAL A 51 11.54 -7.40 2.59
CA VAL A 51 10.38 -6.64 3.07
C VAL A 51 10.33 -6.68 4.60
N PHE A 52 10.25 -5.50 5.22
CA PHE A 52 10.07 -5.35 6.68
C PHE A 52 8.63 -4.91 6.95
N ALA A 53 7.87 -5.74 7.67
CA ALA A 53 6.50 -5.44 8.05
C ALA A 53 6.43 -5.10 9.55
N GLY A 54 6.08 -3.86 9.87
CA GLY A 54 5.77 -3.43 11.24
C GLY A 54 4.33 -3.77 11.65
N PRO A 55 3.92 -3.49 12.89
CA PRO A 55 2.52 -3.61 13.29
C PRO A 55 1.65 -2.52 12.64
N GLY A 56 0.40 -2.86 12.32
CA GLY A 56 -0.59 -1.92 11.78
C GLY A 56 -0.70 -1.90 10.25
N ASN A 57 -1.32 -0.85 9.70
CA ASN A 57 -1.74 -0.79 8.30
C ASN A 57 -0.56 -0.84 7.32
N ASN A 58 0.51 -0.09 7.59
CA ASN A 58 1.73 -0.14 6.76
C ASN A 58 2.37 -1.54 6.74
N GLY A 59 2.21 -2.31 7.82
CA GLY A 59 2.63 -3.71 7.85
C GLY A 59 1.79 -4.58 6.92
N GLY A 60 0.48 -4.35 6.90
CA GLY A 60 -0.42 -4.99 5.94
C GLY A 60 -0.05 -4.68 4.49
N ASP A 61 0.25 -3.41 4.17
CA ASP A 61 0.75 -3.01 2.85
C ASP A 61 2.04 -3.78 2.50
N ALA A 62 2.99 -3.84 3.44
CA ALA A 62 4.24 -4.56 3.25
C ALA A 62 4.02 -6.05 2.96
N LEU A 63 3.14 -6.72 3.70
CA LEU A 63 2.79 -8.12 3.46
C LEU A 63 2.10 -8.33 2.10
N ALA A 64 1.21 -7.41 1.70
CA ALA A 64 0.56 -7.45 0.40
C ALA A 64 1.57 -7.25 -0.74
N VAL A 65 2.49 -6.29 -0.61
CA VAL A 65 3.60 -6.08 -1.56
C VAL A 65 4.48 -7.32 -1.66
N ALA A 66 4.87 -7.90 -0.52
CA ALA A 66 5.68 -9.12 -0.50
C ALA A 66 5.00 -10.27 -1.27
N ARG A 67 3.69 -10.44 -1.10
CA ARG A 67 2.89 -11.44 -1.84
C ARG A 67 2.86 -11.16 -3.35
N LEU A 68 2.79 -9.90 -3.76
CA LEU A 68 2.72 -9.50 -5.17
C LEU A 68 4.08 -9.56 -5.89
N LEU A 69 5.20 -9.59 -5.15
CA LEU A 69 6.55 -9.70 -5.70
C LEU A 69 7.00 -11.15 -6.01
N ILE A 70 6.17 -12.14 -5.66
CA ILE A 70 6.39 -13.57 -5.98
C ILE A 70 5.88 -13.84 -7.40
#